data_AF-A0A4D6NG33-F1
#
_entry.id   AF-A0A4D6NG33-F1
#
_cell.length_a   1.000
_cell.length_b   1.000
_cell.length_c   1.000
_cell.angle_alpha   90.00
_cell.angle_beta   90.00
_cell.angle_gamma   90.00
#
_symmetry.space_group_name_H-M   'P 1'
#
loop_
_entity.id
_entity.type
_entity.pdbx_description
1 polymer ?
#
loop_
_entity_poly.entity_id
_entity_poly.type
_entity_poly.pdbx_seq_one_letter_code
_entity_poly.pdbx_strand_id
1 'polypeptide(L)'
;MKNCTYVITIETTCTWGAETSNLVSLRFGDTNSNGILVRHLNSKHLRKVDPLYPVVLDDIPRKPFQACMVDQFEVTAPCVESPICYLYLKLIGNDDWRPGFAHIQVLEGSHLNSNYFYFRRFVPRHVWHGSDVCDSEVTPFGLKKKTKVYVNTP
;
A
#
# COMPACT_ATOMS: atom_id res chain seq x y z
N MET A 1 4.52 17.25 -14.56
CA MET A 1 4.45 16.75 -13.18
C MET A 1 5.67 15.87 -12.95
N LYS A 2 6.28 15.94 -11.77
CA LYS A 2 7.39 15.05 -11.40
C LYS A 2 6.83 13.71 -10.95
N ASN A 3 7.43 12.62 -11.41
CA ASN A 3 7.13 11.28 -10.91
C ASN A 3 8.06 10.95 -9.75
N CYS A 4 7.52 10.24 -8.77
CA CYS A 4 8.23 9.71 -7.62
C CYS A 4 8.07 8.19 -7.57
N THR A 5 9.01 7.55 -6.90
CA THR A 5 9.06 6.10 -6.71
C THR A 5 8.63 5.80 -5.29
N TYR A 6 7.58 4.99 -5.19
CA TYR A 6 6.96 4.59 -3.95
C TYR A 6 7.32 3.13 -3.68
N VAL A 7 7.90 2.86 -2.51
CA VAL A 7 8.12 1.50 -2.02
C VAL A 7 7.03 1.20 -1.01
N ILE A 8 6.15 0.29 -1.38
CA ILE A 8 5.02 -0.16 -0.58
C ILE A 8 5.43 -1.46 0.10
N THR A 9 5.49 -1.47 1.42
CA THR A 9 5.76 -2.67 2.22
C THR A 9 4.45 -3.15 2.85
N ILE A 10 4.11 -4.43 2.69
CA ILE A 10 2.91 -5.04 3.26
C ILE A 10 3.31 -6.33 3.97
N GLU A 11 2.92 -6.46 5.23
CA GLU A 11 3.02 -7.71 5.98
C GLU A 11 1.70 -8.48 5.86
N THR A 12 1.78 -9.77 5.57
CA THR A 12 0.66 -10.70 5.75
C THR A 12 0.84 -11.46 7.06
N THR A 13 -0.21 -11.48 7.88
CA THR A 13 -0.12 -12.09 9.22
C THR A 13 0.19 -13.59 9.18
N CYS A 14 0.75 -14.12 10.27
CA CYS A 14 1.01 -15.56 10.45
C CYS A 14 -0.23 -16.41 10.80
N THR A 15 -1.44 -15.89 10.56
CA THR A 15 -2.66 -16.64 10.87
C THR A 15 -2.94 -17.63 9.76
N TRP A 16 -3.46 -18.80 10.11
CA TRP A 16 -3.92 -19.77 9.12
C TRP A 16 -4.98 -19.15 8.20
N GLY A 17 -4.81 -19.27 6.88
CA GLY A 17 -5.71 -18.67 5.89
C GLY A 17 -5.59 -17.15 5.76
N ALA A 18 -4.50 -16.56 6.26
CA ALA A 18 -4.23 -15.13 6.09
C ALA A 18 -3.75 -14.78 4.69
N GLU A 19 -3.23 -15.75 3.95
CA GLU A 19 -2.67 -15.62 2.61
C GLU A 19 -3.72 -15.44 1.52
N THR A 20 -3.32 -14.80 0.41
CA THR A 20 -4.18 -14.63 -0.76
C THR A 20 -3.44 -14.88 -2.07
N SER A 21 -4.18 -15.27 -3.09
CA SER A 21 -3.76 -15.34 -4.49
C SER A 21 -4.49 -14.34 -5.37
N ASN A 22 -5.46 -13.62 -4.79
CA ASN A 22 -6.29 -12.67 -5.48
C ASN A 22 -5.53 -11.39 -5.81
N LEU A 23 -6.13 -10.60 -6.70
CA LEU A 23 -5.62 -9.29 -7.05
C LEU A 23 -5.89 -8.32 -5.90
N VAL A 24 -4.85 -7.61 -5.47
CA VAL A 24 -4.93 -6.57 -4.46
C VAL A 24 -4.69 -5.22 -5.14
N SER A 25 -5.67 -4.31 -5.00
CA SER A 25 -5.51 -2.90 -5.35
C SER A 25 -5.16 -2.09 -4.11
N LEU A 26 -4.40 -1.03 -4.31
CA LEU A 26 -4.00 -0.07 -3.28
C LEU A 26 -4.41 1.34 -3.70
N ARG A 27 -4.93 2.12 -2.76
CA ARG A 27 -5.15 3.55 -2.92
C ARG A 27 -4.54 4.29 -1.72
N PHE A 28 -3.70 5.27 -1.97
CA PHE A 28 -3.06 6.05 -0.91
C PHE A 28 -2.90 7.51 -1.32
N GLY A 29 -2.61 8.40 -0.37
CA GLY A 29 -2.36 9.80 -0.68
C GLY A 29 -2.15 10.69 0.54
N ASP A 30 -2.11 11.99 0.27
CA ASP A 30 -1.83 13.05 1.25
C ASP A 30 -3.06 13.88 1.63
N THR A 31 -2.89 14.79 2.61
CA THR A 31 -3.94 15.72 3.08
C THR A 31 -4.42 16.70 2.00
N ASN A 32 -3.64 16.88 0.94
CA ASN A 32 -3.99 17.73 -0.20
C ASN A 32 -4.81 16.98 -1.25
N SER A 33 -5.26 15.77 -0.90
CA SER A 33 -6.08 14.93 -1.76
C SER A 33 -5.37 14.55 -3.06
N ASN A 34 -4.03 14.47 -3.04
CA ASN A 34 -3.25 13.82 -4.09
C ASN A 34 -3.30 12.31 -3.88
N GLY A 35 -4.31 11.68 -4.47
CA GLY A 35 -4.52 10.23 -4.38
C GLY A 35 -3.87 9.48 -5.52
N ILE A 36 -3.22 8.38 -5.20
CA ILE A 36 -2.64 7.42 -6.14
C ILE A 36 -3.42 6.12 -6.02
N LEU A 37 -3.87 5.59 -7.15
CA LEU A 37 -4.55 4.32 -7.28
C LEU A 37 -3.66 3.34 -8.05
N VAL A 38 -3.30 2.25 -7.40
CA VAL A 38 -2.59 1.11 -7.99
C VAL A 38 -3.59 -0.04 -8.10
N ARG A 39 -3.95 -0.43 -9.32
CA ARG A 39 -4.99 -1.44 -9.52
C ARG A 39 -4.51 -2.83 -9.16
N HIS A 40 -3.31 -3.22 -9.57
CA HIS A 40 -2.77 -4.54 -9.27
C HIS A 40 -1.37 -4.37 -8.70
N LEU A 41 -1.19 -4.74 -7.44
CA LEU A 41 0.13 -4.87 -6.84
C LEU A 41 0.81 -6.12 -7.43
N ASN A 42 1.58 -5.89 -8.48
CA ASN A 42 2.41 -6.92 -9.11
C ASN A 42 3.79 -6.88 -8.46
N SER A 43 4.26 -8.04 -7.99
CA SER A 43 5.51 -8.14 -7.26
C SER A 43 6.71 -7.91 -8.18
N LYS A 44 7.60 -6.99 -7.78
CA LYS A 44 9.05 -7.13 -7.96
C LYS A 44 9.61 -7.40 -6.57
N HIS A 45 9.84 -8.67 -6.25
CA HIS A 45 10.13 -9.10 -4.88
C HIS A 45 11.57 -8.72 -4.46
N LEU A 46 11.71 -7.85 -3.46
CA LEU A 46 12.97 -7.64 -2.74
C LEU A 46 13.05 -8.60 -1.55
N ARG A 47 14.02 -9.51 -1.53
CA ARG A 47 14.18 -10.48 -0.43
C ARG A 47 14.84 -9.80 0.77
N LYS A 48 14.12 -9.63 1.89
CA LYS A 48 14.76 -9.51 3.20
C LYS A 48 14.88 -10.92 3.80
N VAL A 49 15.93 -11.63 3.40
CA VAL A 49 16.34 -12.81 4.18
C VAL A 49 16.79 -12.28 5.54
N ASP A 50 16.52 -13.05 6.59
CA ASP A 50 17.22 -13.05 7.89
C ASP A 50 18.31 -11.97 8.07
N PRO A 51 18.30 -11.14 9.14
CA PRO A 51 19.31 -10.10 9.38
C PRO A 51 20.79 -10.56 9.29
N LEU A 52 21.06 -11.87 9.24
CA LEU A 52 22.37 -12.47 9.01
C LEU A 52 22.81 -12.62 7.53
N TYR A 53 21.94 -12.42 6.53
CA TYR A 53 22.29 -12.57 5.10
C TYR A 53 21.98 -11.30 4.29
N PRO A 54 22.85 -10.91 3.34
CA PRO A 54 22.65 -9.71 2.53
C PRO A 54 21.36 -9.81 1.70
N VAL A 55 20.75 -8.65 1.45
CA VAL A 55 19.60 -8.48 0.54
C VAL A 55 20.02 -8.93 -0.85
N VAL A 56 19.66 -10.16 -1.24
CA VAL A 56 19.84 -10.66 -2.60
C VAL A 56 18.60 -10.30 -3.40
N LEU A 57 18.79 -9.55 -4.48
CA LEU A 57 17.78 -9.32 -5.51
C LEU A 57 17.62 -10.63 -6.29
N ASP A 58 16.82 -11.57 -5.77
CA ASP A 58 16.45 -12.77 -6.52
C ASP A 58 15.28 -12.41 -7.46
N ASP A 59 15.51 -12.38 -8.77
CA ASP A 59 14.49 -12.21 -9.83
C ASP A 59 13.53 -13.42 -9.94
N ILE A 60 13.42 -14.27 -8.91
CA ILE A 60 12.52 -15.42 -8.88
C ILE A 60 11.12 -14.91 -8.53
N PRO A 61 10.12 -15.02 -9.43
CA PRO A 61 8.75 -14.59 -9.14
C PRO A 61 8.18 -15.47 -8.04
N ARG A 62 8.12 -14.94 -6.82
CA ARG A 62 7.39 -15.55 -5.71
C ARG A 62 5.98 -15.00 -5.69
N LYS A 63 5.03 -15.88 -5.38
CA LYS A 63 3.64 -15.49 -5.16
C LYS A 63 3.59 -14.49 -4.00
N PRO A 64 3.03 -13.28 -4.19
CA PRO A 64 2.91 -12.30 -3.11
C PRO A 64 1.87 -12.74 -2.07
N PHE A 65 1.80 -12.01 -0.97
CA PHE A 65 0.79 -12.12 0.08
C PHE A 65 0.69 -13.51 0.72
N GLN A 66 1.84 -14.18 0.85
CA GLN A 66 1.91 -15.44 1.59
C GLN A 66 1.88 -15.19 3.10
N ALA A 67 1.30 -16.12 3.85
CA ALA A 67 1.25 -16.02 5.31
C ALA A 67 2.67 -15.90 5.89
N CYS A 68 2.81 -15.10 6.94
CA CYS A 68 4.10 -14.77 7.58
C CYS A 68 5.12 -14.04 6.70
N MET A 69 4.75 -13.55 5.51
CA MET A 69 5.69 -12.86 4.63
C MET A 69 5.49 -11.34 4.66
N VAL A 70 6.58 -10.64 4.38
CA VAL A 70 6.59 -9.20 4.12
C VAL A 70 6.95 -9.00 2.66
N ASP A 71 6.01 -8.45 1.90
CA ASP A 71 6.16 -8.17 0.48
C ASP A 71 6.46 -6.68 0.26
N GLN A 72 7.32 -6.39 -0.72
CA GLN A 72 7.63 -5.04 -1.15
C GLN A 72 7.26 -4.84 -2.61
N PHE A 73 6.66 -3.70 -2.93
CA PHE A 73 6.23 -3.33 -4.27
C PHE A 73 6.75 -1.95 -4.61
N GLU A 74 7.33 -1.80 -5.80
CA GLU A 74 7.79 -0.53 -6.32
C GLU A 74 6.76 0.02 -7.32
N VAL A 75 6.35 1.28 -7.12
CA VAL A 75 5.37 1.95 -7.96
C VAL A 75 5.88 3.34 -8.32
N THR A 76 5.91 3.65 -9.61
CA THR A 76 6.16 5.02 -10.08
C THR A 76 4.83 5.73 -10.31
N ALA A 77 4.64 6.89 -9.69
CA ALA A 77 3.43 7.70 -9.82
C ALA A 77 3.74 9.20 -9.64
N PRO A 78 2.82 10.13 -9.94
CA PRO A 78 3.02 11.55 -9.64
C PRO A 78 3.34 11.77 -8.16
N CYS A 79 4.33 12.61 -7.87
CA CYS A 79 4.76 12.89 -6.50
C CYS A 79 3.61 13.48 -5.65
N VAL A 80 3.55 13.06 -4.39
CA VAL A 80 2.74 13.71 -3.35
C VAL A 80 3.44 14.97 -2.85
N GLU A 81 2.68 15.91 -2.30
CA GLU A 81 3.21 17.20 -1.82
C GLU A 81 3.29 17.26 -0.29
N SER A 82 2.74 16.26 0.39
CA SER A 82 2.70 16.17 1.84
C SER A 82 2.80 14.71 2.29
N PRO A 83 3.09 14.44 3.57
CA PRO A 83 3.19 13.08 4.08
C PRO A 83 1.94 12.25 3.77
N ILE A 84 2.15 11.01 3.36
CA ILE A 84 1.04 10.09 3.07
C ILE A 84 0.31 9.78 4.39
N CYS A 85 -0.97 10.10 4.44
CA CYS A 85 -1.78 10.01 5.66
C CYS A 85 -3.05 9.16 5.51
N TYR A 86 -3.29 8.59 4.32
CA TYR A 86 -4.33 7.58 4.16
C TYR A 86 -3.88 6.44 3.25
N LEU A 87 -4.44 5.26 3.50
CA LEU A 87 -4.19 4.05 2.73
C LEU A 87 -5.42 3.15 2.78
N TYR A 88 -5.84 2.67 1.61
CA TYR A 88 -6.91 1.71 1.42
C TYR A 88 -6.45 0.55 0.55
N LEU A 89 -6.79 -0.66 0.96
CA LEU A 89 -6.60 -1.89 0.23
C LEU A 89 -7.95 -2.36 -0.30
N LYS A 90 -7.95 -3.00 -1.47
CA LYS A 90 -9.13 -3.65 -2.02
C LYS A 90 -8.75 -5.02 -2.53
N LEU A 91 -9.36 -6.05 -1.95
CA LEU A 91 -9.24 -7.42 -2.39
C LEU A 91 -10.24 -7.71 -3.51
N ILE A 92 -9.76 -8.23 -4.64
CA ILE A 92 -10.58 -8.58 -5.80
C ILE A 92 -10.47 -10.08 -6.04
N GLY A 93 -11.49 -10.82 -5.58
CA GLY A 93 -11.68 -12.24 -5.82
C GLY A 93 -12.35 -12.94 -4.63
N ASN A 94 -12.15 -14.26 -4.53
CA ASN A 94 -12.94 -15.13 -3.65
C ASN A 94 -12.22 -15.70 -2.43
N ASP A 95 -10.89 -15.65 -2.35
CA ASP A 95 -10.19 -15.95 -1.10
C ASP A 95 -10.32 -14.82 -0.07
N ASP A 96 -9.87 -15.12 1.15
CA ASP A 96 -9.73 -14.15 2.22
C ASP A 96 -8.28 -13.66 2.29
N TRP A 97 -8.07 -12.51 2.90
CA TRP A 97 -6.73 -11.99 3.12
C TRP A 97 -6.66 -11.20 4.42
N ARG A 98 -5.63 -11.48 5.24
CA ARG A 98 -5.40 -10.79 6.51
C ARG A 98 -4.03 -10.10 6.53
N PRO A 99 -3.95 -8.85 6.07
CA PRO A 99 -2.76 -8.03 6.21
C PRO A 99 -2.54 -7.65 7.69
N GLY A 100 -1.28 -7.58 8.09
CA GLY A 100 -0.85 -7.11 9.41
C GLY A 100 -0.67 -5.60 9.42
N PHE A 101 0.34 -5.12 8.69
CA PHE A 101 0.57 -3.71 8.44
C PHE A 101 0.89 -3.39 6.98
N ALA A 102 0.73 -2.12 6.61
CA ALA A 102 1.26 -1.55 5.38
C ALA A 102 2.02 -0.24 5.69
N HIS A 103 3.05 0.05 4.92
CA HIS A 103 3.83 1.28 5.02
C HIS A 103 4.32 1.70 3.64
N ILE A 104 4.32 3.00 3.37
CA ILE A 104 4.72 3.56 2.08
C ILE A 104 5.91 4.50 2.30
N GLN A 105 6.98 4.23 1.56
CA GLN A 105 8.18 5.06 1.51
C GLN A 105 8.25 5.77 0.16
N VAL A 106 8.63 7.05 0.17
CA VAL A 106 8.89 7.85 -1.03
C VAL A 106 10.40 7.99 -1.17
N LEU A 107 10.98 7.41 -2.22
CA LEU A 107 12.44 7.37 -2.38
C LEU A 107 13.04 8.77 -2.56
N GLU A 108 12.32 9.66 -3.21
CA GLU A 108 12.75 11.03 -3.47
C GLU A 108 12.57 11.98 -2.27
N GLY A 109 11.92 11.55 -1.18
CA GLY A 109 11.64 12.40 -0.03
C GLY A 109 11.13 11.65 1.18
N SER A 110 12.03 11.28 2.10
CA SER A 110 11.69 10.53 3.31
C SER A 110 10.69 11.22 4.25
N HIS A 111 10.63 12.55 4.22
CA HIS A 111 9.64 13.33 4.97
C HIS A 111 8.21 13.14 4.45
N LEU A 112 8.04 12.57 3.25
CA LEU A 112 6.74 12.26 2.65
C LEU A 112 6.26 10.83 2.98
N ASN A 113 7.09 10.05 3.67
CA ASN A 113 6.75 8.67 4.06
C ASN A 113 5.49 8.63 4.91
N SER A 114 4.76 7.52 4.83
CA SER A 114 3.61 7.29 5.67
C SER A 114 4.02 6.82 7.06
N ASN A 115 3.13 6.95 8.05
CA ASN A 115 3.19 6.09 9.23
C ASN A 115 2.76 4.65 8.87
N TYR A 116 2.87 3.72 9.82
CA TYR A 116 2.34 2.36 9.65
C TYR A 116 0.81 2.37 9.69
N PHE A 117 0.20 1.72 8.71
CA PHE A 117 -1.23 1.44 8.68
C PHE A 117 -1.46 0.01 9.16
N TYR A 118 -2.19 -0.16 10.26
CA TYR A 118 -2.46 -1.48 10.83
C TYR A 118 -3.85 -1.97 10.42
N PHE A 119 -3.91 -3.19 9.89
CA PHE A 119 -5.16 -3.83 9.47
C PHE A 119 -5.56 -4.93 10.47
N ARG A 120 -4.69 -5.93 10.65
CA ARG A 120 -4.85 -7.08 11.56
C ARG A 120 -6.23 -7.74 11.53
N ARG A 121 -6.98 -7.61 10.43
CA ARG A 121 -8.33 -8.13 10.21
C ARG A 121 -8.45 -8.57 8.75
N PHE A 122 -9.38 -9.47 8.47
CA PHE A 122 -9.66 -9.88 7.10
C PHE A 122 -10.22 -8.71 6.30
N VAL A 123 -9.65 -8.47 5.12
CA VAL A 123 -10.10 -7.41 4.21
C VAL A 123 -11.43 -7.84 3.59
N PRO A 124 -12.50 -7.02 3.70
CA PRO A 124 -13.76 -7.30 3.02
C PRO A 124 -13.57 -7.37 1.50
N ARG A 125 -14.20 -8.37 0.88
CA ARG A 125 -14.10 -8.59 -0.56
C ARG A 125 -14.78 -7.45 -1.33
N HIS A 126 -14.17 -7.04 -2.44
CA HIS A 126 -14.68 -6.04 -3.37
C HIS A 126 -14.92 -4.62 -2.80
N VAL A 127 -14.47 -4.34 -1.58
CA VAL A 127 -14.64 -3.04 -0.90
C VAL A 127 -13.26 -2.44 -0.58
N TRP A 128 -13.17 -1.12 -0.61
CA TRP A 128 -11.99 -0.40 -0.11
C TRP A 128 -11.99 -0.41 1.42
N HIS A 129 -10.93 -0.96 2.01
CA HIS A 129 -10.76 -1.06 3.45
C HIS A 129 -9.43 -0.47 3.87
N GLY A 130 -9.40 0.34 4.92
CA GLY A 130 -8.21 1.10 5.28
C GLY A 130 -8.45 2.17 6.31
N SER A 131 -7.56 3.16 6.32
CA SER A 131 -7.58 4.26 7.28
C SER A 131 -7.20 5.57 6.60
N ASP A 132 -7.88 6.63 7.03
CA ASP A 132 -7.58 8.01 6.66
C ASP A 132 -7.40 8.80 7.95
N VAL A 133 -6.15 9.17 8.21
CA VAL A 133 -5.73 9.93 9.40
C VAL A 133 -5.18 11.29 8.98
N CYS A 134 -5.58 11.79 7.81
CA CYS A 134 -5.17 13.09 7.36
C CYS A 134 -5.82 14.20 8.21
N ASP A 135 -4.99 15.08 8.74
CA ASP A 135 -5.44 16.34 9.31
C ASP A 135 -6.05 17.18 8.18
N SER A 136 -7.37 17.14 8.09
CA SER A 136 -8.15 17.88 7.12
C SER A 136 -9.21 18.69 7.86
N GLU A 137 -9.42 19.93 7.43
CA GLU A 137 -10.53 20.74 7.92
C GLU A 137 -11.85 20.10 7.48
N VAL A 138 -12.46 19.34 8.40
CA VAL A 138 -13.82 18.83 8.24
C VAL A 138 -14.78 19.96 8.60
N THR A 139 -15.48 20.51 7.61
CA THR A 139 -16.59 21.42 7.89
C THR A 139 -17.86 20.61 8.19
N PRO A 140 -18.89 21.20 8.83
CA PRO A 140 -20.19 20.54 9.02
C PRO A 140 -20.84 20.04 7.71
N PHE A 141 -20.40 20.57 6.57
CA PHE A 141 -20.87 20.21 5.23
C PHE A 141 -19.96 19.20 4.51
N GLY A 142 -18.96 18.65 5.20
CA GLY A 142 -18.01 17.67 4.66
C GLY A 142 -16.63 18.25 4.35
N LEU A 143 -15.79 17.43 3.70
CA LEU A 143 -14.43 17.76 3.31
C LEU A 143 -14.45 18.87 2.24
N LYS A 144 -13.75 19.98 2.52
CA LYS A 144 -13.74 21.18 1.65
C LYS A 144 -12.87 21.04 0.39
N LYS A 145 -12.16 19.91 0.18
CA LYS A 145 -11.15 19.75 -0.87
C LYS A 145 -11.62 18.84 -2.02
N LYS A 146 -11.35 19.25 -3.27
CA LYS A 146 -11.54 18.41 -4.48
C LYS A 146 -10.44 17.33 -4.53
N THR A 147 -10.83 16.07 -4.62
CA THR A 147 -9.89 14.95 -4.73
C THR A 147 -9.30 14.82 -6.12
N LYS A 148 -7.97 14.72 -6.24
CA LYS A 148 -7.27 14.35 -7.48
C LYS A 148 -6.85 12.88 -7.35
N VAL A 149 -7.33 12.00 -8.22
CA VAL A 149 -6.95 10.58 -8.20
C VAL A 149 -6.19 10.25 -9.47
N TYR A 150 -4.91 9.90 -9.32
CA TYR A 150 -4.06 9.41 -10.39
C TYR A 150 -4.13 7.89 -10.45
N VAL A 151 -4.49 7.36 -11.61
CA VAL A 151 -4.57 5.92 -11.84
C VAL A 151 -3.26 5.47 -12.46
N ASN A 152 -2.52 4.60 -11.77
CA ASN A 152 -1.40 3.91 -12.37
C ASN A 152 -1.93 2.65 -13.08
N THR A 153 -1.83 2.63 -14.40
CA THR A 153 -2.10 1.45 -15.23
C THR A 153 -0.75 0.82 -15.58
N PRO A 154 -0.59 -0.51 -15.40
CA PRO A 154 0.65 -1.21 -15.73
C PRO A 154 1.01 -1.11 -17.22
#